data_AF-V9TSV3-F1
#
_entry.id   AF-V9TSV3-F1
#
_cell.length_a   1.000
_cell.length_b   1.000
_cell.length_c   1.000
_cell.angle_alpha   90.00
_cell.angle_beta   90.00
_cell.angle_gamma   90.00
#
_symmetry.space_group_name_H-M   'P 1'
#
loop_
_entity.id
_entity.type
_entity.pdbx_description
1 polymer ?
#
loop_
_entity_poly.entity_id
_entity_poly.type
_entity_poly.pdbx_seq_one_letter_code
_entity_poly.pdbx_strand_id
1 'polypeptide(L)'
;MKTKKNIKAKDNAFKHSYLAQNIISAAAAISILSIFLIGLSGCTQIREALGYTKNSPDEFQVVSRPPLSLPPNYELHPPMPEENLLTNNIAESILRRLKLVPNFNNQKTVYSINEKKIRQQLGLDQAIPNIRKIIDNDQKTMRMK
;
A
#
# COMPACT_ATOMS: atom_id res chain seq x y z
N MET A 1 35.63 -24.03 81.45
CA MET A 1 36.35 -24.07 80.14
C MET A 1 35.53 -24.82 79.08
N LYS A 2 34.38 -24.30 78.61
CA LYS A 2 33.54 -24.95 77.57
C LYS A 2 32.73 -23.91 76.75
N THR A 3 33.37 -23.05 75.96
CA THR A 3 32.63 -22.10 75.11
C THR A 3 33.18 -21.91 73.69
N LYS A 4 34.33 -22.48 73.32
CA LYS A 4 34.89 -22.28 71.97
C LYS A 4 34.39 -23.26 70.88
N LYS A 5 33.79 -24.40 71.24
CA LYS A 5 33.28 -25.37 70.23
C LYS A 5 31.91 -25.00 69.65
N ASN A 6 31.03 -24.35 70.43
CA ASN A 6 29.68 -24.02 70.00
C ASN A 6 29.60 -22.82 69.03
N ILE A 7 30.54 -21.88 69.13
CA ILE A 7 30.59 -20.70 68.23
C ILE A 7 31.02 -21.16 66.82
N LYS A 8 32.12 -21.94 66.75
CA LYS A 8 32.65 -22.45 65.47
C LYS A 8 31.66 -23.37 64.74
N ALA A 9 30.81 -24.12 65.45
CA ALA A 9 29.80 -24.97 64.84
C ALA A 9 28.63 -24.17 64.22
N LYS A 10 28.20 -23.07 64.86
CA LYS A 10 27.13 -22.19 64.35
C LYS A 10 27.58 -21.41 63.10
N ASP A 11 28.84 -20.98 63.07
CA ASP A 11 29.40 -20.24 61.93
C ASP A 11 29.46 -21.10 60.66
N ASN A 12 29.69 -22.40 60.80
CA ASN A 12 29.73 -23.35 59.68
C ASN A 12 28.32 -23.56 59.11
N ALA A 13 27.32 -23.79 59.96
CA ALA A 13 25.93 -23.99 59.54
C ALA A 13 25.32 -22.75 58.87
N PHE A 14 25.66 -21.55 59.34
CA PHE A 14 25.22 -20.29 58.73
C PHE A 14 25.84 -20.08 57.34
N LYS A 15 27.14 -20.37 57.18
CA LYS A 15 27.82 -20.31 55.88
C LYS A 15 27.27 -21.33 54.88
N HIS A 16 26.98 -22.56 55.30
CA HIS A 16 26.38 -23.56 54.42
C HIS A 16 24.96 -23.17 53.96
N SER A 17 24.17 -22.52 54.82
CA SER A 17 22.84 -22.00 54.46
C SER A 17 22.92 -20.83 53.46
N TYR A 18 23.87 -19.90 53.67
CA TYR A 18 24.07 -18.74 52.77
C TYR A 18 24.66 -19.15 51.42
N LEU A 19 25.61 -20.10 51.41
CA LEU A 19 26.15 -20.66 50.18
C LEU A 19 25.03 -21.37 49.39
N ALA A 20 24.20 -22.19 50.04
CA ALA A 20 23.05 -22.85 49.42
C ALA A 20 22.04 -21.84 48.80
N GLN A 21 21.75 -20.72 49.48
CA GLN A 21 20.88 -19.66 48.95
C GLN A 21 21.41 -19.03 47.65
N ASN A 22 22.73 -18.82 47.52
CA ASN A 22 23.33 -18.27 46.30
C ASN A 22 23.34 -19.27 45.12
N ILE A 23 23.57 -20.57 45.36
CA ILE A 23 23.53 -21.60 44.30
C ILE A 23 22.09 -21.83 43.82
N ILE A 24 21.10 -21.77 44.74
CA ILE A 24 19.68 -21.88 44.38
C ILE A 24 19.23 -20.65 43.57
N SER A 25 19.64 -19.44 43.96
CA SER A 25 19.37 -18.21 43.21
C SER A 25 20.04 -18.21 41.83
N ALA A 26 21.30 -18.65 41.75
CA ALA A 26 22.02 -18.80 40.49
C ALA A 26 21.39 -19.89 39.59
N ALA A 27 21.01 -21.04 40.15
CA ALA A 27 20.31 -22.10 39.42
C ALA A 27 18.92 -21.66 38.95
N ALA A 28 18.20 -20.86 39.75
CA ALA A 28 16.93 -20.26 39.35
C ALA A 28 17.12 -19.24 38.22
N ALA A 29 18.14 -18.39 38.30
CA ALA A 29 18.47 -17.44 37.23
C ALA A 29 18.88 -18.15 35.93
N ILE A 30 19.66 -19.23 36.01
CA ILE A 30 20.04 -20.06 34.85
C ILE A 30 18.81 -20.78 34.27
N SER A 31 17.91 -21.28 35.12
CA SER A 31 16.66 -21.91 34.68
C SER A 31 15.75 -20.92 33.94
N ILE A 32 15.56 -19.72 34.49
CA ILE A 32 14.78 -18.65 33.86
C ILE A 32 15.41 -18.22 32.53
N LEU A 33 16.74 -18.07 32.49
CA LEU A 33 17.45 -17.72 31.26
C LEU A 33 17.31 -18.81 30.19
N SER A 34 17.37 -20.09 30.59
CA SER A 34 17.19 -21.23 29.69
C SER A 34 15.78 -21.27 29.11
N ILE A 35 14.75 -21.07 29.93
CA ILE A 35 13.35 -20.99 29.49
C ILE A 35 13.15 -19.82 28.51
N PHE A 36 13.77 -18.67 28.78
CA PHE A 36 13.69 -17.50 27.91
C PHE A 36 14.35 -17.75 26.55
N LEU A 37 15.51 -18.41 26.53
CA LEU A 37 16.21 -18.77 25.30
C LEU A 37 15.40 -19.75 24.44
N ILE A 38 14.74 -20.74 25.06
CA ILE A 38 13.85 -21.67 24.36
C ILE A 38 12.60 -20.94 23.83
N GLY A 39 12.02 -20.04 24.64
CA GLY A 39 10.84 -19.25 24.25
C GLY A 39 11.08 -18.35 23.03
N LEU A 40 12.26 -17.75 22.91
CA LEU A 40 12.61 -16.92 21.73
C LEU A 40 12.67 -17.73 20.42
N SER A 41 13.06 -19.01 20.48
CA SER A 41 13.12 -19.87 19.29
C SER A 41 11.72 -20.15 18.71
N GLY A 42 10.69 -20.25 19.57
CA GLY A 42 9.31 -20.51 19.17
C GLY A 42 8.55 -19.31 18.58
N CYS A 43 9.03 -18.07 18.78
CA CYS A 43 8.37 -16.88 18.25
C CYS A 43 8.39 -16.81 16.71
N THR A 44 9.37 -17.44 16.07
CA THR A 44 9.41 -17.59 14.60
C THR A 44 8.27 -18.51 14.15
N GLN A 45 8.26 -19.76 14.63
CA GLN A 45 7.25 -20.76 14.28
C GLN A 45 5.79 -20.28 14.43
N ILE A 46 5.50 -19.50 15.49
CA ILE A 46 4.16 -18.91 15.70
C ILE A 46 3.83 -17.85 14.64
N ARG A 47 4.80 -17.04 14.22
CA ARG A 47 4.64 -16.07 13.12
C ARG A 47 4.36 -16.75 11.78
N GLU A 48 5.02 -17.88 11.51
CA GLU A 48 4.72 -18.73 10.35
C GLU A 48 3.31 -19.32 10.42
N ALA A 49 2.92 -19.91 11.56
CA ALA A 49 1.62 -20.55 11.76
C ALA A 49 0.44 -19.55 11.71
N LEU A 50 0.67 -18.31 12.15
CA LEU A 50 -0.30 -17.22 12.05
C LEU A 50 -0.37 -16.59 10.64
N GLY A 51 0.43 -17.07 9.67
CA GLY A 51 0.40 -16.59 8.30
C GLY A 51 0.98 -15.18 8.11
N TYR A 52 1.73 -14.66 9.09
CA TYR A 52 2.44 -13.38 8.98
C TYR A 52 3.73 -13.47 8.15
N THR A 53 4.00 -14.64 7.56
CA THR A 53 5.14 -14.82 6.65
C THR A 53 4.70 -14.67 5.21
N LYS A 54 5.44 -13.83 4.48
CA LYS A 54 5.19 -13.59 3.07
C LYS A 54 5.86 -14.70 2.26
N ASN A 55 5.13 -15.77 2.01
CA ASN A 55 5.49 -16.76 0.98
C ASN A 55 4.93 -16.26 -0.35
N SER A 56 5.65 -15.35 -1.01
CA SER A 56 5.34 -15.02 -2.40
C SER A 56 5.50 -16.28 -3.25
N PRO A 57 4.48 -16.71 -4.03
CA PRO A 57 4.66 -17.71 -5.07
C PRO A 57 5.75 -17.25 -6.04
N ASP A 58 6.45 -18.20 -6.67
CA ASP A 58 7.47 -17.89 -7.67
C ASP A 58 6.87 -17.04 -8.80
N GLU A 59 7.22 -15.76 -8.79
CA GLU A 59 6.74 -14.75 -9.73
C GLU A 59 7.20 -14.98 -11.18
N PHE A 60 8.11 -15.93 -11.38
CA PHE A 60 8.55 -16.38 -12.70
C PHE A 60 7.94 -17.73 -13.10
N GLN A 61 7.17 -18.37 -12.22
CA GLN A 61 6.51 -19.62 -12.55
C GLN A 61 5.32 -19.37 -13.48
N VAL A 62 5.49 -19.75 -14.76
CA VAL A 62 4.39 -19.72 -15.74
C VAL A 62 3.46 -20.91 -15.48
N VAL A 63 2.36 -20.67 -14.78
CA VAL A 63 1.28 -21.66 -14.65
C VAL A 63 0.43 -21.66 -15.92
N SER A 64 0.45 -22.78 -16.65
CA SER A 64 -0.49 -23.03 -17.74
C SER A 64 -1.89 -23.18 -17.16
N ARG A 65 -2.74 -22.17 -17.37
CA ARG A 65 -4.16 -22.25 -17.01
C ARG A 65 -4.91 -22.87 -18.19
N PRO A 66 -5.93 -23.73 -17.94
CA PRO A 66 -6.79 -24.19 -19.01
C PRO A 66 -7.37 -22.98 -19.76
N PRO A 67 -7.62 -23.11 -21.07
CA PRO A 67 -8.25 -22.04 -21.83
C PRO A 67 -9.59 -21.67 -21.18
N LEU A 68 -9.85 -20.36 -21.03
CA LEU A 68 -11.12 -19.87 -20.51
C LEU A 68 -12.26 -20.38 -21.41
N SER A 69 -13.23 -21.10 -20.83
CA SER A 69 -14.47 -21.43 -21.51
C SER A 69 -15.39 -20.20 -21.51
N LEU A 70 -15.86 -19.80 -22.68
CA LEU A 70 -16.88 -18.75 -22.79
C LEU A 70 -18.21 -19.27 -22.24
N PRO A 71 -18.89 -18.51 -21.36
CA PRO A 71 -20.22 -18.89 -20.90
C PRO A 71 -21.21 -18.88 -22.07
N PRO A 72 -22.21 -19.78 -22.08
CA PRO A 72 -23.28 -19.73 -23.05
C PRO A 72 -23.98 -18.38 -22.93
N ASN A 73 -24.23 -17.72 -24.06
CA ASN A 73 -24.80 -16.38 -24.17
C ASN A 73 -23.83 -15.19 -23.90
N TYR A 74 -22.51 -15.36 -24.02
CA TYR A 74 -21.55 -14.22 -24.04
C TYR A 74 -21.94 -13.14 -25.07
N GLU A 75 -22.57 -13.52 -26.17
CA GLU A 75 -22.99 -12.62 -27.25
C GLU A 75 -24.24 -11.80 -26.92
N LEU A 76 -24.96 -12.14 -25.83
CA LEU A 76 -26.13 -11.37 -25.40
C LEU A 76 -25.66 -10.10 -24.69
N HIS A 77 -25.59 -9.02 -25.46
CA HIS A 77 -25.58 -7.69 -24.87
C HIS A 77 -26.94 -7.42 -24.22
N PRO A 78 -26.97 -6.77 -23.04
CA PRO A 78 -28.21 -6.20 -22.52
C PRO A 78 -28.89 -5.37 -23.61
N PRO A 79 -30.22 -5.50 -23.83
CA PRO A 79 -30.91 -4.67 -24.79
C PRO A 79 -30.64 -3.20 -24.44
N MET A 80 -30.16 -2.43 -25.42
CA MET A 80 -29.94 -1.00 -25.21
C MET A 80 -31.25 -0.39 -24.71
N PRO A 81 -31.24 0.39 -23.61
CA PRO A 81 -32.40 1.18 -23.24
C PRO A 81 -32.80 1.99 -24.48
N GLU A 82 -34.07 1.99 -24.85
CA GLU A 82 -34.56 2.74 -26.02
C GLU A 82 -34.09 4.19 -25.94
N GLU A 83 -33.01 4.51 -26.64
CA GLU A 83 -32.49 5.86 -26.75
C GLU A 83 -33.48 6.59 -27.63
N ASN A 84 -34.32 7.38 -26.97
CA ASN A 84 -35.26 8.32 -27.56
C ASN A 84 -34.63 8.94 -28.82
N LEU A 85 -35.32 8.83 -29.96
CA LEU A 85 -34.90 9.14 -31.34
C LEU A 85 -34.50 10.62 -31.61
N LEU A 86 -33.90 11.32 -30.63
CA LEU A 86 -33.37 12.68 -30.76
C LEU A 86 -32.01 12.71 -31.48
N THR A 87 -31.48 11.55 -31.88
CA THR A 87 -30.11 11.39 -32.41
C THR A 87 -29.95 11.84 -33.87
N ASN A 88 -31.02 11.89 -34.65
CA ASN A 88 -30.92 12.19 -36.09
C ASN A 88 -30.60 13.66 -36.41
N ASN A 89 -30.69 14.57 -35.43
CA ASN A 89 -30.46 16.00 -35.63
C ASN A 89 -29.51 16.62 -34.59
N ILE A 90 -28.69 15.80 -33.91
CA ILE A 90 -27.73 16.33 -32.93
C ILE A 90 -26.68 17.21 -33.63
N ALA A 91 -26.18 16.79 -34.80
CA ALA A 91 -25.23 17.60 -35.56
C ALA A 91 -25.82 18.96 -35.97
N GLU A 92 -27.07 18.97 -36.46
CA GLU A 92 -27.71 20.21 -36.92
C GLU A 92 -28.09 21.14 -35.75
N SER A 93 -28.57 20.58 -34.64
CA SER A 93 -28.92 21.34 -33.44
C SER A 93 -27.69 21.92 -32.73
N ILE A 94 -26.56 21.19 -32.71
CA ILE A 94 -25.27 21.71 -32.25
C ILE A 94 -24.78 22.84 -33.15
N LEU A 95 -24.83 22.66 -34.48
CA LEU A 95 -24.40 23.68 -35.44
C LEU A 95 -25.23 24.97 -35.34
N ARG A 96 -26.55 24.87 -35.18
CA ARG A 96 -27.43 26.04 -34.96
C ARG A 96 -27.10 26.74 -33.64
N ARG A 97 -26.84 25.99 -32.57
CA ARG A 97 -26.47 26.56 -31.27
C ARG A 97 -25.10 27.26 -31.31
N LEU A 98 -24.12 26.69 -32.02
CA LEU A 98 -22.82 27.32 -32.23
C LEU A 98 -22.90 28.63 -33.04
N LYS A 99 -23.84 28.72 -33.98
CA LYS A 99 -24.06 29.92 -34.81
C LYS A 99 -24.78 31.05 -34.07
N LEU A 100 -25.52 30.72 -33.00
CA LEU A 100 -26.28 31.67 -32.18
C LEU A 100 -25.54 32.15 -30.93
N VAL A 101 -24.44 31.52 -30.54
CA VAL A 101 -23.61 31.94 -29.40
C VAL A 101 -22.45 32.79 -29.92
N PRO A 102 -22.47 34.12 -29.76
CA PRO A 102 -21.29 34.90 -30.03
C PRO A 102 -20.30 34.58 -28.90
N ASN A 103 -19.12 34.09 -29.28
CA ASN A 103 -17.92 34.05 -28.46
C ASN A 103 -17.75 32.84 -27.52
N PHE A 104 -17.27 31.72 -28.09
CA PHE A 104 -16.70 30.58 -27.34
C PHE A 104 -15.27 30.81 -26.82
N ASN A 105 -14.81 32.06 -26.65
CA ASN A 105 -13.43 32.29 -26.19
C ASN A 105 -13.19 32.02 -24.70
N ASN A 106 -14.20 31.62 -23.93
CA ASN A 106 -14.04 31.33 -22.50
C ASN A 106 -14.79 30.07 -22.09
N GLN A 107 -14.47 28.92 -22.70
CA GLN A 107 -14.75 27.65 -22.05
C GLN A 107 -13.84 27.56 -20.81
N LYS A 108 -14.34 28.08 -19.68
CA LYS A 108 -13.74 27.93 -18.38
C LYS A 108 -13.81 26.45 -18.01
N THR A 109 -12.74 25.73 -18.26
CA THR A 109 -12.54 24.35 -17.81
C THR A 109 -12.76 24.28 -16.31
N VAL A 110 -13.86 23.65 -15.88
CA VAL A 110 -14.20 23.50 -14.46
C VAL A 110 -13.45 22.28 -13.93
N TYR A 111 -12.31 22.52 -13.30
CA TYR A 111 -11.47 21.47 -12.74
C TYR A 111 -11.96 21.00 -11.37
N SER A 112 -11.82 19.69 -11.10
CA SER A 112 -12.11 19.10 -9.79
C SER A 112 -11.13 19.62 -8.70
N ILE A 113 -11.49 19.47 -7.42
CA ILE A 113 -10.64 19.94 -6.30
C ILE A 113 -9.24 19.31 -6.35
N ASN A 114 -9.17 18.01 -6.61
CA ASN A 114 -7.91 17.27 -6.70
C ASN A 114 -7.07 17.72 -7.91
N GLU A 115 -7.73 17.98 -9.03
CA GLU A 115 -7.07 18.43 -10.25
C GLU A 115 -6.48 19.85 -10.10
N LYS A 116 -7.19 20.76 -9.41
CA LYS A 116 -6.65 22.08 -9.09
C LYS A 116 -5.35 21.99 -8.29
N LYS A 117 -5.28 21.08 -7.32
CA LYS A 117 -4.09 20.86 -6.48
C LYS A 117 -2.90 20.34 -7.29
N ILE A 118 -3.14 19.35 -8.14
CA ILE A 118 -2.09 18.80 -9.02
C ILE A 118 -1.55 19.88 -9.96
N ARG A 119 -2.44 20.69 -10.56
CA ARG A 119 -2.04 21.79 -11.44
C ARG A 119 -1.22 22.85 -10.72
N GLN A 120 -1.57 23.16 -9.47
CA GLN A 120 -0.79 24.07 -8.64
C GLN A 120 0.61 23.51 -8.35
N GLN A 121 0.72 22.20 -8.08
CA GLN A 121 2.02 21.55 -7.89
C GLN A 121 2.86 21.51 -9.17
N LEU A 122 2.21 21.46 -10.34
CA LEU A 122 2.87 21.44 -11.66
C LEU A 122 3.11 22.83 -12.25
N GLY A 123 2.68 23.91 -11.59
CA GLY A 123 2.76 25.27 -12.13
C GLY A 123 1.88 25.50 -13.38
N LEU A 124 0.80 24.72 -13.52
CA LEU A 124 -0.17 24.76 -14.63
C LEU A 124 -1.46 25.48 -14.21
N ASP A 125 -1.33 26.51 -13.37
CA ASP A 125 -2.43 27.28 -12.79
C ASP A 125 -3.10 28.20 -13.82
N GLN A 126 -2.35 28.68 -14.82
CA GLN A 126 -2.87 29.52 -15.91
C GLN A 126 -2.87 28.78 -17.25
N ALA A 127 -3.93 28.96 -18.02
CA ALA A 127 -3.97 28.51 -19.41
C ALA A 127 -3.20 29.49 -20.30
N ILE A 128 -2.35 28.99 -21.21
CA ILE A 128 -1.61 29.82 -22.15
C ILE A 128 -2.60 30.42 -23.17
N PRO A 129 -2.78 31.76 -23.21
CA PRO A 129 -3.66 32.38 -24.19
C PRO A 129 -3.08 32.18 -25.59
N ASN A 130 -3.93 31.92 -26.57
CA ASN A 130 -3.53 31.77 -27.98
C ASN A 130 -2.54 30.62 -28.29
N ILE A 131 -2.47 29.55 -27.48
CA ILE A 131 -1.55 28.41 -27.69
C ILE A 131 -1.57 27.85 -29.12
N ARG A 132 -2.72 27.87 -29.79
CA ARG A 132 -2.85 27.42 -31.18
C ARG A 132 -1.95 28.19 -32.15
N LYS A 133 -1.83 29.52 -31.99
CA LYS A 133 -0.95 30.34 -32.85
C LYS A 133 0.53 30.00 -32.65
N ILE A 134 0.91 29.68 -31.42
CA ILE A 134 2.29 29.31 -31.08
C ILE A 134 2.64 27.99 -31.75
N ILE A 135 1.77 26.98 -31.60
CA ILE A 135 1.94 25.68 -32.25
C ILE A 135 2.00 25.83 -33.78
N ASP A 136 1.09 26.60 -34.37
CA ASP A 136 1.07 26.80 -35.83
C ASP A 136 2.38 27.44 -36.34
N ASN A 137 2.95 28.38 -35.58
CA ASN A 137 4.25 28.98 -35.89
C ASN A 137 5.41 28.00 -35.74
N ASP A 138 5.44 27.21 -34.67
CA ASP A 138 6.47 26.19 -34.45
C ASP A 138 6.44 25.11 -35.54
N GLN A 139 5.24 24.67 -35.93
CA GLN A 139 5.07 23.75 -37.05
C GLN A 139 5.59 24.35 -38.35
N LYS A 140 5.36 25.65 -38.59
CA LYS A 140 5.87 26.34 -39.77
C LYS A 140 7.40 26.45 -39.78
N THR A 141 8.02 26.78 -38.65
CA THR A 141 9.49 26.90 -38.56
C THR A 141 10.17 25.54 -38.71
N MET A 142 9.61 24.47 -38.14
CA MET A 142 10.13 23.11 -38.32
C MET A 142 10.05 22.62 -39.77
N ARG A 143 9.03 23.03 -40.52
CA ARG A 143 8.89 22.67 -41.95
C ARG A 143 9.83 23.42 -42.89
N MET A 144 10.46 24.49 -42.42
CA MET A 144 11.41 25.31 -43.20
C MET A 144 12.88 24.96 -42.93
N LYS A 145 13.15 24.00 -42.05
CA LYS A 145 14.49 23.52 -41.71
C LYS A 145 14.75 22.19 -42.40
#